data_AF-A0A1X7S377-F1
#
_entry.id   AF-A0A1X7S377-F1
#
_cell.length_a   1.000
_cell.length_b   1.000
_cell.length_c   1.000
_cell.angle_alpha   90.00
_cell.angle_beta   90.00
_cell.angle_gamma   90.00
#
_symmetry.space_group_name_H-M   'P 1'
#
loop_
_entity.id
_entity.type
_entity.pdbx_description
1 polymer ?
#
loop_
_entity_poly.entity_id
_entity_poly.type
_entity_poly.pdbx_seq_one_letter_code
_entity_poly.pdbx_strand_id
1 'polypeptide(L)'
;MISQDVCYFYKAHSVYDNNGGIAFAADEGSNIAQALGKNKAAILVNHGLITPDEEAASTFRMASDPETLFVECQPSYKLEEYVTADFKI
;
A
#
# COMPACT_ATOMS: atom_id res chain seq x y z
N MET A 1 11.42 -2.45 2.40
CA MET A 1 11.64 -1.00 2.55
C MET A 1 10.41 -0.44 3.24
N ILE A 2 10.58 0.43 4.24
CA ILE A 2 9.47 1.14 4.88
C ILE A 2 9.45 2.56 4.30
N SER A 3 8.31 3.02 3.78
CA SER A 3 8.14 4.35 3.19
C SER A 3 7.18 5.19 4.03
N GLN A 4 7.06 6.48 3.72
CA GLN A 4 6.10 7.35 4.41
C GLN A 4 4.64 6.92 4.16
N ASP A 5 4.35 6.38 2.98
CA ASP A 5 3.01 5.92 2.59
C ASP A 5 2.40 4.92 3.57
N VAL A 6 3.22 4.07 4.18
CA VAL A 6 2.70 3.04 5.10
C VAL A 6 2.06 3.64 6.36
N CYS A 7 2.39 4.89 6.70
CA CYS A 7 1.77 5.63 7.80
C CYS A 7 0.27 5.85 7.58
N TYR A 8 -0.18 5.92 6.33
CA TYR A 8 -1.60 6.06 6.00
C TYR A 8 -2.45 4.89 6.53
N PHE A 9 -1.85 3.70 6.57
CA PHE A 9 -2.46 2.45 7.00
C PHE A 9 -2.10 2.06 8.44
N TYR A 10 -1.30 2.86 9.16
CA TYR A 10 -0.86 2.52 10.50
C TYR A 10 -2.04 2.37 11.46
N LYS A 11 -2.20 1.18 12.06
CA LYS A 11 -3.34 0.79 12.92
C LYS A 11 -4.72 0.98 12.27
N ALA A 12 -4.77 1.13 10.95
CA ALA A 12 -6.00 1.32 10.18
C ALA A 12 -6.21 0.19 9.16
N HIS A 13 -5.63 -0.98 9.43
CA HIS A 13 -5.78 -2.18 8.63
C HIS A 13 -6.19 -3.36 9.50
N SER A 14 -6.88 -4.31 8.90
CA SER A 14 -7.23 -5.60 9.50
C SER A 14 -6.37 -6.72 8.93
N VAL A 15 -6.33 -7.85 9.63
CA VAL A 15 -5.71 -9.09 9.13
C VAL A 15 -6.80 -10.14 9.04
N TYR A 16 -6.97 -10.71 7.85
CA TYR A 16 -7.86 -11.82 7.57
C TYR A 16 -7.00 -13.06 7.31
N ASP A 17 -6.99 -13.99 8.27
CA ASP A 17 -6.14 -15.18 8.29
C ASP A 17 -6.88 -16.48 7.98
N ASN A 18 -8.17 -16.39 7.64
CA ASN A 18 -8.99 -17.55 7.35
C ASN A 18 -8.88 -17.95 5.87
N ASN A 19 -8.06 -18.96 5.59
CA ASN A 19 -7.90 -19.53 4.25
C ASN A 19 -9.08 -20.47 3.90
N GLY A 20 -10.18 -19.89 3.43
CA GLY A 20 -11.35 -20.63 2.95
C GLY A 20 -11.13 -21.40 1.63
N GLY A 21 -10.01 -21.16 0.93
CA GLY A 21 -9.69 -21.79 -0.35
C GLY A 21 -9.58 -20.75 -1.46
N ILE A 22 -10.27 -20.96 -2.58
CA ILE A 22 -10.25 -20.05 -3.73
C ILE A 22 -11.38 -19.02 -3.56
N ALA A 23 -11.03 -17.72 -3.65
CA ALA A 23 -11.84 -16.52 -3.47
C ALA A 23 -13.10 -16.34 -4.35
N PHE A 24 -13.69 -17.42 -4.87
CA PHE A 24 -14.89 -17.40 -5.71
C PHE A 24 -16.18 -17.77 -4.96
N ALA A 25 -16.11 -18.15 -3.68
CA ALA A 25 -17.30 -18.42 -2.88
C ALA A 25 -17.91 -17.11 -2.36
N ALA A 26 -19.24 -16.95 -2.50
CA ALA A 26 -19.95 -15.76 -2.01
C ALA A 26 -19.75 -15.53 -0.49
N ASP A 27 -19.66 -16.61 0.28
CA ASP A 27 -19.42 -16.58 1.72
C ASP A 27 -18.04 -15.99 2.07
N GLU A 28 -17.03 -16.24 1.24
CA GLU A 28 -15.68 -15.70 1.43
C GLU A 28 -15.67 -14.18 1.24
N GLY A 29 -16.38 -13.68 0.22
CA GLY A 29 -16.57 -12.24 0.04
C GLY A 29 -17.22 -11.57 1.25
N SER A 30 -18.26 -12.19 1.83
CA SER A 30 -18.89 -11.68 3.06
C SER A 30 -17.94 -11.69 4.27
N ASN A 31 -17.13 -12.73 4.41
CA ASN A 31 -16.15 -12.83 5.50
C ASN A 31 -15.04 -11.78 5.36
N ILE A 32 -14.54 -11.56 4.14
CA ILE A 32 -13.53 -10.52 3.85
C ILE A 32 -14.11 -9.13 4.14
N ALA A 33 -15.34 -8.86 3.69
CA ALA A 33 -16.02 -7.59 3.97
C ALA A 33 -16.23 -7.36 5.47
N GLN A 34 -16.59 -8.41 6.21
CA GLN A 34 -16.72 -8.34 7.67
C GLN A 34 -15.37 -8.09 8.36
N ALA A 35 -14.30 -8.76 7.91
CA ALA A 35 -12.96 -8.59 8.46
C ALA A 35 -12.41 -7.19 8.18
N LEU A 36 -12.63 -6.65 6.98
CA LEU A 36 -12.29 -5.28 6.60
C LEU A 36 -12.99 -4.28 7.53
N GLY A 37 -14.31 -4.44 7.73
CA GLY A 37 -15.10 -3.59 8.61
C GLY A 37 -15.01 -2.12 8.21
N LYS A 38 -14.54 -1.28 9.13
CA LYS A 38 -14.33 0.18 8.91
C LYS A 38 -12.86 0.56 8.68
N ASN A 39 -12.00 -0.44 8.48
CA ASN A 39 -10.58 -0.20 8.25
C ASN A 39 -10.33 0.25 6.81
N LYS A 40 -9.17 0.85 6.58
CA LYS A 40 -8.75 1.34 5.26
C LYS A 40 -8.26 0.23 4.34
N ALA A 41 -7.79 -0.88 4.92
CA ALA A 41 -7.30 -2.04 4.20
C ALA A 41 -7.49 -3.32 5.02
N ALA A 42 -7.45 -4.46 4.33
CA ALA A 42 -7.30 -5.77 4.96
C ALA A 42 -6.14 -6.54 4.30
N ILE A 43 -5.35 -7.19 5.14
CA ILE A 43 -4.31 -8.12 4.72
C ILE A 43 -4.94 -9.51 4.68
N LEU A 44 -5.09 -10.07 3.48
CA LEU A 44 -5.50 -11.46 3.30
C LEU A 44 -4.24 -12.32 3.32
N VAL A 45 -4.04 -13.03 4.43
CA VAL A 45 -2.83 -13.83 4.65
C VAL A 45 -2.67 -14.83 3.50
N ASN A 46 -1.49 -14.87 2.88
CA ASN A 46 -1.17 -15.72 1.72
C ASN A 46 -1.94 -15.42 0.41
N HIS A 47 -2.72 -14.33 0.33
CA HIS A 47 -3.47 -13.97 -0.88
C HIS A 47 -3.11 -12.59 -1.40
N GLY A 48 -3.09 -11.58 -0.54
CA GLY A 48 -2.76 -10.21 -0.95
C GLY A 48 -3.42 -9.16 -0.07
N LEU A 49 -3.69 -8.00 -0.67
CA LEU A 49 -4.26 -6.84 0.00
C LEU A 49 -5.58 -6.46 -0.66
N ILE A 50 -6.53 -5.99 0.15
CA ILE A 50 -7.76 -5.38 -0.34
C ILE A 50 -7.97 -4.05 0.35
N THR A 51 -8.45 -3.07 -0.40
CA THR A 51 -8.69 -1.69 0.05
C THR A 51 -9.94 -1.16 -0.67
N PRO A 52 -10.81 -0.39 -0.01
CA PRO A 52 -11.93 0.29 -0.68
C PRO A 52 -11.46 1.29 -1.73
N ASP A 53 -12.29 1.53 -2.75
CA ASP A 53 -11.97 2.46 -3.86
C ASP A 53 -11.62 3.88 -3.38
N GLU A 54 -12.31 4.38 -2.35
CA GLU A 54 -12.03 5.70 -1.78
C GLU A 54 -10.61 5.78 -1.20
N GLU A 55 -10.22 4.75 -0.45
CA GLU A 55 -8.90 4.66 0.17
C GLU A 55 -7.81 4.48 -0.89
N ALA A 56 -8.07 3.66 -1.92
CA ALA A 56 -7.17 3.51 -3.07
C ALA A 56 -6.94 4.86 -3.77
N ALA A 57 -8.02 5.59 -4.04
CA ALA A 57 -7.96 6.88 -4.72
C ALA A 57 -7.29 7.96 -3.86
N SER A 58 -7.47 7.91 -2.54
CA SER A 58 -6.81 8.79 -1.58
C SER A 58 -5.30 8.54 -1.55
N THR A 59 -4.88 7.28 -1.38
CA THR A 59 -3.47 6.88 -1.41
C THR A 59 -2.81 7.27 -2.73
N PHE A 60 -3.45 7.02 -3.87
CA PHE A 60 -2.91 7.40 -5.18
C PHE A 60 -2.66 8.91 -5.29
N ARG A 61 -3.62 9.74 -4.85
CA ARG A 61 -3.48 11.20 -4.93
C ARG A 61 -2.35 11.74 -4.07
N MET A 62 -2.17 11.18 -2.87
CA MET A 62 -1.10 11.62 -1.97
C MET A 62 0.28 11.11 -2.41
N ALA A 63 0.39 9.86 -2.85
CA ALA A 63 1.67 9.30 -3.27
C ALA A 63 2.15 9.85 -4.63
N SER A 64 1.23 10.37 -5.46
CA SER A 64 1.53 10.79 -6.84
C SER A 64 1.62 12.30 -7.03
N ASP A 65 1.58 13.10 -5.96
CA ASP A 65 1.75 14.55 -6.10
C ASP A 65 3.22 14.91 -6.40
N PRO A 66 3.49 16.00 -7.15
CA PRO A 66 4.85 16.35 -7.56
C PRO A 66 5.82 16.59 -6.39
N GLU A 67 5.34 17.11 -5.27
CA GLU A 67 6.20 17.36 -4.11
C GLU A 67 6.57 16.04 -3.43
N THR A 68 5.61 15.14 -3.24
CA THR A 68 5.82 13.78 -2.69
C THR A 68 6.79 12.99 -3.56
N LEU A 69 6.56 12.94 -4.88
CA LEU A 69 7.47 12.27 -5.81
C LEU A 69 8.88 12.85 -5.76
N PHE A 70 9.01 14.18 -5.67
CA PHE A 70 10.31 14.84 -5.55
C PHE A 70 11.03 14.45 -4.27
N VAL A 71 10.37 14.52 -3.10
CA VAL A 71 11.02 14.20 -1.82
C VAL A 71 11.33 12.71 -1.67
N GLU A 72 10.49 11.82 -2.19
CA GLU A 72 10.72 10.37 -2.13
C GLU A 72 11.82 9.91 -3.08
N CYS A 73 11.97 10.53 -4.25
CA CYS A 73 13.06 10.23 -5.16
C CYS A 73 14.40 10.84 -4.71
N GLN A 74 14.37 11.88 -3.86
CA GLN A 74 15.56 12.63 -3.49
C GLN A 74 16.69 11.79 -2.84
N PRO A 75 16.42 10.83 -1.94
CA PRO A 75 17.46 9.98 -1.37
C PRO A 75 18.14 9.12 -2.44
N SER A 76 17.35 8.52 -3.34
CA SER A 76 17.86 7.71 -4.45
C SER A 76 18.69 8.55 -5.41
N TYR A 77 18.21 9.74 -5.75
CA TYR A 77 18.92 10.69 -6.60
C TYR A 77 20.26 11.13 -5.97
N LYS A 78 20.27 11.46 -4.67
CA LYS A 78 21.51 11.79 -3.94
C LYS A 78 22.48 10.61 -3.84
N LEU A 79 21.95 9.39 -3.74
CA LEU A 79 22.77 8.18 -3.74
C LEU A 79 23.44 8.02 -5.11
N GLU A 80 22.70 8.17 -6.21
CA GLU A 80 23.23 8.11 -7.57
C GLU A 80 24.31 9.18 -7.83
N GLU A 81 24.10 10.42 -7.37
CA GLU A 81 25.13 11.47 -7.39
C GLU A 81 26.42 11.08 -6.65
N TYR A 82 26.32 10.30 -5.58
CA TYR A 82 27.46 9.89 -4.77
C TYR A 82 28.22 8.69 -5.38
N VAL A 83 27.50 7.74 -6.00
CA VAL A 83 28.10 6.49 -6.49
C VAL A 83 28.49 6.53 -7.97
N THR A 84 27.88 7.42 -8.76
CA THR A 84 28.05 7.46 -10.22
C THR A 84 28.66 8.79 -10.65
N ALA A 85 29.92 8.77 -11.10
CA ALA A 85 30.69 9.96 -11.44
C ALA A 85 30.08 10.81 -12.59
N ASP A 86 29.36 10.17 -13.52
CA ASP A 86 28.79 10.81 -14.71
C ASP A 86 27.27 10.98 -14.65
N PHE A 87 26.63 10.82 -13.48
CA PHE A 87 25.16 10.80 -13.36
C PHE A 87 24.45 12.07 -13.86
N LYS A 88 25.15 13.20 -13.89
CA LYS A 88 24.62 14.52 -14.28
C LYS A 88 25.12 15.02 -15.63
N ILE A 89 25.97 14.26 -16.32
CA ILE A 89 26.67 14.67 -17.54
C ILE A 89 25.97 14.08 -18.76
#